data_AF-A0A8H3DCW5-F1
#
_entry.id   AF-A0A8H3DCW5-F1
#
_cell.length_a   1.000
_cell.length_b   1.000
_cell.length_c   1.000
_cell.angle_alpha   90.00
_cell.angle_beta   90.00
_cell.angle_gamma   90.00
#
_symmetry.space_group_name_H-M   'P 1'
#
loop_
_entity.id
_entity.type
_entity.pdbx_description
1 polymer ?
#
loop_
_entity_poly.entity_id
_entity_poly.type
_entity_poly.pdbx_seq_one_letter_code
_entity_poly.pdbx_strand_id
1 'polypeptide(L)'
;MSFATEKYGIEWIGWCTDAGGDAKKARRLAFIAFPWLICPDCWAHQINLIVGDYFKLRLQFMDSTNKAQIIIKWFNNHSRALGLLRQEQHHTLGKTLALIMAIATRWTSHYHSLRRLLDCIRPLRAIAVSQRDTLLLAGGKAPKAREAASEVLDILNSDQFWMDIARTVLHLAPLAIASHITQAASTRLDHVLLTLAHMYHVYSTMTPTETEICKAICTLIEKRWSACDQDICILAVFLNPFIRADLFPKSNIDFNPASIFTLVLRVWARLFQQPLESAPSGLRRATIDYYGRKEEFSDDRMHLKLAADEAREKGQDIDVVDIWGQLDTGSFESGRNWLVKLAIRILSVVANSAGCERLFSTMGLIHTKTRNRLDLERVRKLVYLRGALQREQALLGWSRSRLKRRIDTEEPDVDNFVPGVEVCEVEEDISLEAGVKRLIDEANADVDDEPDAIGALFGRPARIPLSELFTFLSPGNLTSSSKAGSARMYIDQLWRGAIISTDDELELVGILEEELNPPGPEVD
;
A
#
# COMPACT_ATOMS: atom_id res chain seq x y z
N MET A 1 13.51 -23.75 -10.99
CA MET A 1 12.17 -24.35 -10.85
C MET A 1 12.25 -25.85 -10.56
N SER A 2 12.97 -26.64 -11.37
CA SER A 2 13.15 -28.11 -11.20
C SER A 2 13.46 -28.55 -9.77
N PHE A 3 14.47 -27.97 -9.13
CA PHE A 3 14.83 -28.32 -7.76
C PHE A 3 13.67 -28.21 -6.76
N ALA A 4 12.85 -27.15 -6.85
CA ALA A 4 11.78 -26.95 -5.89
C ALA A 4 10.62 -27.92 -6.16
N THR A 5 10.30 -28.16 -7.43
CA THR A 5 9.28 -29.12 -7.84
C THR A 5 9.68 -30.55 -7.47
N GLU A 6 10.91 -30.97 -7.75
CA GLU A 6 11.41 -32.31 -7.41
C GLU A 6 11.55 -32.54 -5.91
N LYS A 7 12.04 -31.53 -5.17
CA LYS A 7 12.33 -31.68 -3.73
C LYS A 7 11.11 -31.49 -2.83
N TYR A 8 10.22 -30.57 -3.20
CA TYR A 8 9.10 -30.17 -2.34
C TYR A 8 7.73 -30.50 -2.95
N GLY A 9 7.68 -31.05 -4.16
CA GLY A 9 6.42 -31.37 -4.83
C GLY A 9 5.56 -30.15 -5.14
N ILE A 10 6.16 -28.96 -5.26
CA ILE A 10 5.42 -27.72 -5.47
C ILE A 10 5.24 -27.39 -6.96
N GLU A 11 4.04 -26.92 -7.30
CA GLU A 11 3.74 -26.27 -8.57
C GLU A 11 4.07 -24.78 -8.47
N TRP A 12 4.74 -24.24 -9.49
CA TRP A 12 4.96 -22.81 -9.59
C TRP A 12 3.69 -22.17 -10.16
N ILE A 13 3.18 -21.13 -9.51
CA ILE A 13 1.99 -20.40 -9.98
C ILE A 13 2.28 -18.93 -10.28
N GLY A 14 3.32 -18.38 -9.65
CA GLY A 14 3.77 -17.02 -9.90
C GLY A 14 5.18 -16.74 -9.38
N TRP A 15 5.70 -15.60 -9.79
CA TRP A 15 7.03 -15.12 -9.42
C TRP A 15 7.02 -13.59 -9.30
N CYS A 16 7.24 -13.07 -8.07
CA CYS A 16 7.24 -11.64 -7.79
C CYS A 16 8.65 -11.14 -7.44
N THR A 17 9.10 -10.05 -8.07
CA THR A 17 10.37 -9.37 -7.78
C THR A 17 10.23 -7.85 -7.81
N ASP A 18 11.19 -7.13 -7.21
CA ASP A 18 11.25 -5.66 -7.29
C ASP A 18 11.39 -5.15 -8.72
N ALA A 19 11.22 -3.85 -8.94
CA ALA A 19 11.29 -3.27 -10.28
C ALA A 19 12.69 -2.80 -10.69
N GLY A 20 13.76 -3.31 -10.04
CA GLY A 20 15.13 -3.04 -10.46
C GLY A 20 15.38 -3.50 -11.89
N GLY A 21 16.30 -2.86 -12.62
CA GLY A 21 16.54 -3.12 -14.05
C GLY A 21 16.80 -4.61 -14.38
N ASP A 22 17.65 -5.27 -13.59
CA ASP A 22 17.94 -6.69 -13.74
C ASP A 22 16.72 -7.57 -13.44
N ALA A 23 15.93 -7.22 -12.41
CA ALA A 23 14.73 -7.93 -12.04
C ALA A 23 13.61 -7.76 -13.08
N LYS A 24 13.44 -6.55 -13.64
CA LYS A 24 12.53 -6.25 -14.76
C LYS A 24 12.87 -7.11 -15.97
N LYS A 25 14.16 -7.15 -16.35
CA LYS A 25 14.64 -8.02 -17.45
C LYS A 25 14.40 -9.50 -17.15
N ALA A 26 14.66 -9.96 -15.93
CA ALA A 26 14.43 -11.35 -15.53
C ALA A 26 12.96 -11.74 -15.60
N ARG A 27 12.03 -10.87 -15.13
CA ARG A 27 10.58 -11.11 -15.26
C ARG A 27 10.15 -11.19 -16.71
N ARG A 28 10.62 -10.27 -17.57
CA ARG A 28 10.33 -10.29 -19.01
C ARG A 28 10.77 -11.61 -19.65
N LEU A 29 12.00 -12.05 -19.38
CA LEU A 29 12.52 -13.32 -19.89
C LEU A 29 11.74 -14.52 -19.33
N ALA A 30 11.39 -14.50 -18.04
CA ALA A 30 10.59 -15.55 -17.43
C ALA A 30 9.18 -15.62 -18.02
N PHE A 31 8.56 -14.49 -18.32
CA PHE A 31 7.25 -14.40 -18.94
C PHE A 31 7.23 -14.97 -20.36
N ILE A 32 8.28 -14.69 -21.15
CA ILE A 32 8.44 -15.27 -22.49
C ILE A 32 8.66 -16.79 -22.40
N ALA A 33 9.51 -17.24 -21.48
CA ALA A 33 9.84 -18.66 -21.32
C ALA A 33 8.70 -19.48 -20.69
N PHE A 34 7.91 -18.87 -19.81
CA PHE A 34 6.85 -19.50 -19.04
C PHE A 34 5.58 -18.62 -19.03
N PRO A 35 4.83 -18.52 -20.15
CA PRO A 35 3.66 -17.64 -20.25
C PRO A 35 2.54 -17.96 -19.25
N TRP A 36 2.50 -19.19 -18.73
CA TRP A 36 1.56 -19.67 -17.72
C TRP A 36 1.89 -19.21 -16.28
N LEU A 37 3.06 -18.60 -16.08
CA LEU A 37 3.48 -18.06 -14.80
C LEU A 37 2.97 -16.63 -14.63
N ILE A 38 2.39 -16.34 -13.46
CA ILE A 38 1.97 -14.99 -13.11
C ILE A 38 3.18 -14.23 -12.56
N CYS A 39 3.69 -13.23 -13.28
CA CYS A 39 4.93 -12.52 -12.95
C CYS A 39 4.68 -11.06 -12.53
N PRO A 40 4.00 -10.78 -11.40
CA PRO A 40 3.73 -9.41 -11.03
C PRO A 40 5.00 -8.71 -10.54
N ASP A 41 5.07 -7.42 -10.78
CA ASP A 41 5.99 -6.56 -10.03
C ASP A 41 5.66 -6.60 -8.53
N CYS A 42 6.68 -6.36 -7.70
CA CYS A 42 6.45 -6.15 -6.28
C CYS A 42 5.65 -4.86 -6.07
N TRP A 43 4.39 -4.98 -5.65
CA TRP A 43 3.52 -3.81 -5.50
C TRP A 43 3.92 -2.91 -4.34
N ALA A 44 4.54 -3.46 -3.28
CA ALA A 44 5.18 -2.62 -2.25
C ALA A 44 6.26 -1.72 -2.86
N HIS A 45 7.02 -2.23 -3.82
CA HIS A 45 8.01 -1.44 -4.54
C HIS A 45 7.36 -0.47 -5.54
N GLN A 46 6.31 -0.88 -6.25
CA GLN A 46 5.56 0.03 -7.15
C GLN A 46 4.97 1.23 -6.41
N ILE A 47 4.38 1.04 -5.22
CA ILE A 47 3.92 2.17 -4.38
C ILE A 47 5.09 3.08 -3.98
N ASN A 48 6.24 2.52 -3.59
CA ASN A 48 7.43 3.32 -3.30
C ASN A 48 7.90 4.13 -4.53
N LEU A 49 7.76 3.58 -5.73
CA LEU A 49 8.10 4.32 -6.95
C LEU A 49 7.12 5.45 -7.24
N ILE A 50 5.81 5.27 -6.99
CA ILE A 50 4.82 6.37 -7.09
C ILE A 50 5.20 7.50 -6.12
N VAL A 51 5.59 7.15 -4.90
CA VAL A 51 6.04 8.14 -3.91
C VAL A 51 7.33 8.84 -4.36
N GLY A 52 8.29 8.08 -4.88
CA GLY A 52 9.52 8.65 -5.44
C GLY A 52 9.24 9.61 -6.59
N ASP A 53 8.32 9.27 -7.49
CA ASP A 53 7.89 10.13 -8.59
C ASP A 53 7.12 11.37 -8.09
N TYR A 54 6.32 11.24 -7.01
CA TYR A 54 5.70 12.38 -6.33
C TYR A 54 6.76 13.36 -5.78
N PHE A 55 7.80 12.87 -5.11
CA PHE A 55 8.88 13.73 -4.63
C PHE A 55 9.65 14.42 -5.76
N LYS A 56 9.75 13.81 -6.95
CA LYS A 56 10.36 14.43 -8.13
C LYS A 56 9.56 15.58 -8.73
N LEU A 57 8.29 15.77 -8.32
CA LEU A 57 7.49 16.92 -8.74
C LEU A 57 8.01 18.25 -8.17
N ARG A 58 8.96 18.21 -7.21
CA ARG A 58 9.62 19.39 -6.60
C ARG A 58 8.62 20.47 -6.16
N LEU A 59 7.57 20.05 -5.45
CA LEU A 59 6.53 20.95 -4.97
C LEU A 59 7.10 21.88 -3.88
N GLN A 60 6.86 23.19 -3.99
CA GLN A 60 7.46 24.20 -3.10
C GLN A 60 7.20 23.95 -1.60
N PHE A 61 6.00 23.49 -1.25
CA PHE A 61 5.63 23.21 0.14
C PHE A 61 6.40 22.02 0.74
N MET A 62 7.11 21.23 -0.07
CA MET A 62 7.92 20.10 0.42
C MET A 62 9.17 20.55 1.17
N ASP A 63 9.62 21.79 1.01
CA ASP A 63 10.72 22.36 1.82
C ASP A 63 10.39 22.40 3.31
N SER A 64 9.10 22.54 3.65
CA SER A 64 8.62 22.48 5.02
C SER A 64 8.86 21.10 5.65
N THR A 65 8.99 20.02 4.86
CA THR A 65 9.36 18.70 5.41
C THR A 65 10.77 18.68 6.02
N ASN A 66 11.70 19.46 5.47
CA ASN A 66 13.06 19.60 6.03
C ASN A 66 13.01 20.41 7.33
N LYS A 67 12.23 21.50 7.37
CA LYS A 67 12.00 22.30 8.59
C LYS A 67 11.38 21.48 9.72
N ALA A 68 10.46 20.57 9.39
CA ALA A 68 9.90 19.62 10.36
C ALA A 68 10.99 18.75 11.00
N GLN A 69 11.96 18.25 10.22
CA GLN A 69 13.07 17.47 10.78
C GLN A 69 13.98 18.31 11.69
N ILE A 70 14.16 19.61 11.42
CA ILE A 70 14.90 20.53 12.30
C ILE A 70 14.21 20.62 13.66
N ILE A 71 12.90 20.88 13.69
CA ILE A 71 12.12 20.95 14.94
C ILE A 71 12.24 19.66 15.73
N ILE A 72 11.93 18.52 15.10
CA ILE A 72 11.90 17.21 15.76
C ILE A 72 13.27 16.86 16.33
N LYS A 73 14.33 17.05 15.52
CA LYS A 73 15.71 16.81 15.95
C LYS A 73 16.10 17.72 17.10
N TRP A 74 15.71 18.99 17.08
CA TRP A 74 16.03 19.91 18.14
C TRP A 74 15.37 19.50 19.46
N PHE A 75 14.06 19.25 19.48
CA PHE A 75 13.38 18.81 20.71
C PHE A 75 13.95 17.50 21.25
N ASN A 76 14.19 16.51 20.39
CA ASN A 76 14.72 15.21 20.82
C ASN A 76 16.14 15.32 21.43
N ASN A 77 16.91 16.35 21.09
CA ASN A 77 18.26 16.57 21.62
C ASN A 77 18.32 17.52 22.83
N HIS A 78 17.23 18.20 23.19
CA HIS A 78 17.22 19.17 24.29
C HIS A 78 16.23 18.75 25.38
N SER A 79 16.72 18.01 26.39
CA SER A 79 15.89 17.39 27.44
C SER A 79 15.00 18.38 28.19
N ARG A 80 15.45 19.64 28.39
CA ARG A 80 14.63 20.68 29.03
C ARG A 80 13.45 21.09 28.15
N ALA A 81 13.68 21.32 26.86
CA ALA A 81 12.63 21.67 25.91
C ALA A 81 11.64 20.50 25.73
N LEU A 82 12.17 19.27 25.61
CA LEU A 82 11.34 18.07 25.55
C LEU A 82 10.51 17.88 26.82
N GLY A 83 11.06 18.17 28.01
CA GLY A 83 10.33 18.11 29.28
C GLY A 83 9.14 19.07 29.31
N LEU A 84 9.32 20.30 28.83
CA LEU A 84 8.23 21.28 28.70
C LEU A 84 7.16 20.81 27.72
N LEU A 85 7.58 20.29 26.56
CA LEU A 85 6.65 19.74 25.58
C LEU A 85 5.83 18.59 26.16
N ARG A 86 6.46 17.66 26.91
CA ARG A 86 5.74 16.53 27.53
C ARG A 86 4.72 16.98 28.55
N GLN A 87 5.03 18.01 29.34
CA GLN A 87 4.10 18.60 30.30
C GLN A 87 2.90 19.22 29.58
N GLU A 88 3.15 20.00 28.53
CA GLU A 88 2.08 20.63 27.76
C GLU A 88 1.24 19.61 27.00
N GLN A 89 1.85 18.55 26.43
CA GLN A 89 1.14 17.43 25.82
C GLN A 89 0.22 16.73 26.82
N HIS A 90 0.68 16.50 28.05
CA HIS A 90 -0.17 15.90 29.08
C HIS A 90 -1.34 16.83 29.46
N HIS A 91 -1.11 18.15 29.47
CA HIS A 91 -2.16 19.13 29.76
C HIS A 91 -3.20 19.23 28.64
N THR A 92 -2.76 19.29 27.39
CA THR A 92 -3.62 19.56 26.22
C THR A 92 -4.20 18.31 25.57
N LEU A 93 -3.45 17.20 25.55
CA LEU A 93 -3.82 15.95 24.87
C LEU A 93 -4.16 14.81 25.85
N GLY A 94 -3.90 14.98 27.16
CA GLY A 94 -4.07 13.94 28.17
C GLY A 94 -3.08 12.77 28.06
N LYS A 95 -2.12 12.85 27.13
CA LYS A 95 -1.11 11.82 26.85
C LYS A 95 0.18 12.45 26.35
N THR A 96 1.28 11.74 26.49
CA THR A 96 2.58 12.17 25.94
C THR A 96 2.87 11.43 24.64
N LEU A 97 3.12 12.16 23.56
CA LEU A 97 3.48 11.56 22.27
C LEU A 97 4.96 11.80 21.99
N ALA A 98 5.69 10.73 21.67
CA ALA A 98 7.08 10.86 21.21
C ALA A 98 7.14 11.50 19.81
N LEU A 99 8.04 12.45 19.60
CA LEU A 99 8.31 12.99 18.27
C LEU A 99 9.14 11.98 17.46
N ILE A 100 8.66 11.64 16.26
CA ILE A 100 9.26 10.59 15.43
C ILE A 100 10.26 11.24 14.46
N MET A 101 11.54 10.84 14.53
CA MET A 101 12.53 11.19 13.51
C MET A 101 12.29 10.37 12.25
N ALA A 102 12.30 11.03 11.09
CA ALA A 102 12.26 10.31 9.83
C ALA A 102 13.58 9.56 9.58
N ILE A 103 13.45 8.36 9.01
CA ILE A 103 14.55 7.53 8.53
C ILE A 103 14.68 7.79 7.03
N ALA A 104 15.80 8.36 6.60
CA ALA A 104 16.04 8.77 5.21
C ALA A 104 15.78 7.65 4.18
N THR A 105 16.10 6.40 4.52
CA THR A 105 15.93 5.24 3.63
C THR A 105 14.50 4.68 3.59
N ARG A 106 13.56 5.25 4.36
CA ARG A 106 12.19 4.75 4.49
C ARG A 106 11.19 5.89 4.45
N TRP A 107 10.68 6.19 3.28
CA TRP A 107 9.73 7.30 3.07
C TRP A 107 8.51 7.25 4.02
N THR A 108 7.98 6.07 4.37
CA THR A 108 6.82 5.96 5.29
C THR A 108 7.11 6.53 6.67
N SER A 109 8.37 6.54 7.11
CA SER A 109 8.76 7.20 8.35
C SER A 109 8.70 8.72 8.26
N HIS A 110 8.85 9.32 7.07
CA HIS A 110 8.61 10.74 6.86
C HIS A 110 7.12 11.05 7.06
N TYR A 111 6.21 10.26 6.46
CA TYR A 111 4.77 10.43 6.70
C TYR A 111 4.42 10.37 8.20
N HIS A 112 4.89 9.33 8.92
CA HIS A 112 4.63 9.21 10.36
C HIS A 112 5.27 10.35 11.18
N SER A 113 6.46 10.82 10.78
CA SER A 113 7.12 11.96 11.41
C SER A 113 6.29 13.24 11.28
N LEU A 114 5.78 13.53 10.09
CA LEU A 114 4.97 14.72 9.81
C LEU A 114 3.59 14.64 10.47
N ARG A 115 2.90 13.50 10.35
CA ARG A 115 1.60 13.27 11.01
C ARG A 115 1.71 13.42 12.53
N ARG A 116 2.74 12.81 13.14
CA ARG A 116 3.01 12.96 14.57
C ARG A 116 3.31 14.41 14.97
N LEU A 117 3.95 15.18 14.09
CA LEU A 117 4.20 16.59 14.35
C LEU A 117 2.89 17.38 14.37
N LEU A 118 1.94 17.08 13.48
CA LEU A 118 0.59 17.66 13.48
C LEU A 118 -0.21 17.27 14.72
N ASP A 119 -0.13 16.01 15.19
CA ASP A 119 -0.75 15.62 16.47
C ASP A 119 -0.24 16.47 17.65
N CYS A 120 0.96 17.02 17.52
CA CYS A 120 1.61 17.85 18.53
C CYS A 120 1.50 19.35 18.26
N ILE A 121 0.75 19.81 17.24
CA ILE A 121 0.71 21.23 16.84
C ILE A 121 0.27 22.13 18.01
N ARG A 122 -0.83 21.77 18.68
CA ARG A 122 -1.40 22.54 19.80
C ARG A 122 -0.39 22.72 20.94
N PRO A 123 0.18 21.65 21.54
CA PRO A 123 1.17 21.81 22.60
C PRO A 123 2.46 22.48 22.11
N LEU A 124 2.91 22.24 20.88
CA LEU A 124 4.12 22.87 20.33
C LEU A 124 3.97 24.39 20.17
N ARG A 125 2.84 24.86 19.63
CA ARG A 125 2.54 26.29 19.51
C ARG A 125 2.35 26.94 20.88
N ALA A 126 1.66 26.26 21.80
CA ALA A 126 1.45 26.76 23.16
C ALA A 126 2.78 27.01 23.89
N ILE A 127 3.73 26.07 23.86
CA ILE A 127 5.05 26.28 24.50
C ILE A 127 5.93 27.28 23.74
N ALA A 128 5.80 27.38 22.41
CA ALA A 128 6.56 28.35 21.63
C ALA A 128 6.23 29.80 22.04
N VAL A 129 4.98 30.05 22.44
CA VAL A 129 4.53 31.35 22.95
C VAL A 129 4.79 31.48 24.46
N SER A 130 4.26 30.56 25.26
CA SER A 130 4.28 30.69 26.73
C SER A 130 5.65 30.46 27.38
N GLN A 131 6.55 29.72 26.73
CA GLN A 131 7.86 29.33 27.25
C GLN A 131 9.02 29.80 26.36
N ARG A 132 8.81 30.86 25.54
CA ARG A 132 9.77 31.35 24.56
C ARG A 132 11.19 31.53 25.11
N ASP A 133 11.33 32.28 26.20
CA ASP A 133 12.64 32.55 26.82
C ASP A 133 13.29 31.28 27.37
N THR A 134 12.48 30.39 27.95
CA THR A 134 12.95 29.11 28.47
C THR A 134 13.47 28.21 27.35
N LEU A 135 12.80 28.20 26.20
CA LEU A 135 13.21 27.44 25.01
C LEU A 135 14.49 28.01 24.39
N LEU A 136 14.63 29.34 24.29
CA LEU A 136 15.87 29.99 23.85
C LEU A 136 17.05 29.63 24.76
N LEU A 137 16.84 29.61 26.09
CA LEU A 137 17.86 29.19 27.05
C LEU A 137 18.15 27.69 27.00
N ALA A 138 17.16 26.85 26.64
CA ALA A 138 17.32 25.41 26.51
C ALA A 138 18.27 25.04 25.36
N GLY A 139 18.33 25.84 24.29
CA GLY A 139 19.30 25.67 23.21
C GLY A 139 20.75 25.90 23.63
N GLY A 140 20.99 26.66 24.72
CA GLY A 140 22.32 26.93 25.27
C GLY A 140 22.69 28.42 25.24
N LYS A 141 23.87 28.76 25.78
CA LYS A 141 24.34 30.15 25.88
C LYS A 141 25.13 30.63 24.66
N ALA A 142 25.68 29.70 23.87
CA ALA A 142 26.49 30.03 22.70
C ALA A 142 25.62 30.70 21.62
N PRO A 143 26.13 31.72 20.89
CA PRO A 143 25.35 32.44 19.88
C PRO A 143 24.68 31.51 18.85
N LYS A 144 25.44 30.58 18.27
CA LYS A 144 24.95 29.60 17.30
C LYS A 144 23.84 28.69 17.85
N ALA A 145 23.88 28.37 19.15
CA ALA A 145 22.91 27.48 19.76
C ALA A 145 21.59 28.21 20.08
N ARG A 146 21.68 29.51 20.42
CA ARG A 146 20.52 30.40 20.52
C ARG A 146 19.88 30.67 19.17
N GLU A 147 20.69 30.84 18.12
CA GLU A 147 20.22 31.02 16.76
C GLU A 147 19.40 29.81 16.29
N ALA A 148 19.91 28.59 16.50
CA ALA A 148 19.16 27.36 16.20
C ALA A 148 17.85 27.24 17.01
N ALA A 149 17.83 27.66 18.27
CA ALA A 149 16.59 27.69 19.07
C ALA A 149 15.61 28.77 18.56
N SER A 150 16.11 29.92 18.12
CA SER A 150 15.30 30.96 17.48
C SER A 150 14.68 30.47 16.18
N GLU A 151 15.47 29.83 15.32
CA GLU A 151 14.99 29.24 14.07
C GLU A 151 13.83 28.26 14.33
N VAL A 152 13.97 27.37 15.31
CA VAL A 152 12.89 26.46 15.71
C VAL A 152 11.63 27.21 16.13
N LEU A 153 11.76 28.25 16.97
CA LEU A 153 10.62 29.06 17.40
C LEU A 153 9.98 29.81 16.23
N ASP A 154 10.77 30.30 15.29
CA ASP A 154 10.27 31.04 14.13
C ASP A 154 9.51 30.09 13.19
N ILE A 155 9.98 28.85 13.00
CA ILE A 155 9.23 27.82 12.26
C ILE A 155 7.94 27.44 13.00
N LEU A 156 7.98 27.23 14.32
CA LEU A 156 6.80 26.86 15.11
C LEU A 156 5.68 27.91 15.07
N ASN A 157 6.04 29.19 14.94
CA ASN A 157 5.09 30.30 14.83
C ASN A 157 4.65 30.60 13.39
N SER A 158 5.15 29.86 12.39
CA SER A 158 4.78 30.07 10.99
C SER A 158 3.52 29.29 10.65
N ASP A 159 2.43 30.00 10.34
CA ASP A 159 1.18 29.37 9.89
C ASP A 159 1.37 28.65 8.55
N GLN A 160 2.12 29.26 7.63
CA GLN A 160 2.43 28.65 6.33
C GLN A 160 3.16 27.30 6.49
N PHE A 161 4.10 27.19 7.42
CA PHE A 161 4.78 25.92 7.70
C PHE A 161 3.76 24.83 8.09
N TRP A 162 2.83 25.13 8.99
CA TRP A 162 1.84 24.16 9.42
C TRP A 162 0.86 23.77 8.30
N MET A 163 0.43 24.74 7.48
CA MET A 163 -0.37 24.47 6.28
C MET A 163 0.38 23.55 5.30
N ASP A 164 1.67 23.81 5.05
CA ASP A 164 2.49 22.99 4.16
C ASP A 164 2.66 21.55 4.68
N ILE A 165 2.86 21.37 6.00
CA ILE A 165 2.91 20.04 6.62
C ILE A 165 1.56 19.33 6.48
N ALA A 166 0.45 20.02 6.73
CA ALA A 166 -0.89 19.46 6.60
C ALA A 166 -1.16 18.98 5.16
N ARG A 167 -0.86 19.82 4.16
CA ARG A 167 -0.97 19.47 2.73
C ARG A 167 -0.08 18.28 2.36
N THR A 168 1.14 18.23 2.89
CA THR A 168 2.05 17.10 2.64
C THR A 168 1.49 15.80 3.23
N VAL A 169 0.98 15.84 4.47
CA VAL A 169 0.38 14.68 5.13
C VAL A 169 -0.87 14.22 4.37
N LEU A 170 -1.71 15.16 3.92
CA LEU A 170 -2.89 14.88 3.10
C LEU A 170 -2.53 14.09 1.83
N HIS A 171 -1.52 14.53 1.09
CA HIS A 171 -1.07 13.84 -0.11
C HIS A 171 -0.41 12.49 0.17
N LEU A 172 0.35 12.37 1.27
CA LEU A 172 1.06 11.13 1.60
C LEU A 172 0.19 10.07 2.29
N ALA A 173 -0.94 10.43 2.91
CA ALA A 173 -1.78 9.51 3.65
C ALA A 173 -2.33 8.34 2.80
N PRO A 174 -2.94 8.57 1.61
CA PRO A 174 -3.39 7.47 0.76
C PRO A 174 -2.25 6.55 0.31
N LEU A 175 -1.07 7.11 0.04
CA LEU A 175 0.13 6.36 -0.32
C LEU A 175 0.65 5.52 0.86
N ALA A 176 0.55 6.03 2.09
CA ALA A 176 1.02 5.33 3.29
C ALA A 176 0.14 4.13 3.60
N ILE A 177 -1.17 4.30 3.46
CA ILE A 177 -2.17 3.23 3.53
C ILE A 177 -1.88 2.15 2.47
N ALA A 178 -1.69 2.57 1.21
CA ALA A 178 -1.37 1.66 0.13
C ALA A 178 -0.07 0.89 0.36
N SER A 179 0.95 1.53 0.91
CA SER A 179 2.21 0.87 1.30
C SER A 179 2.01 -0.16 2.41
N HIS A 180 1.14 0.12 3.39
CA HIS A 180 0.81 -0.87 4.42
C HIS A 180 0.17 -2.11 3.79
N ILE A 181 -0.87 -1.92 2.98
CA ILE A 181 -1.63 -3.01 2.34
C ILE A 181 -0.72 -3.84 1.42
N THR A 182 0.11 -3.18 0.61
CA THR A 182 0.96 -3.86 -0.38
C THR A 182 2.20 -4.54 0.21
N GLN A 183 2.60 -4.21 1.44
CA GLN A 183 3.69 -4.87 2.17
C GLN A 183 3.23 -6.06 3.05
N ALA A 184 1.92 -6.26 3.18
CA ALA A 184 1.37 -7.34 3.98
C ALA A 184 1.83 -8.72 3.47
N ALA A 185 2.04 -9.70 4.34
CA ALA A 185 2.48 -11.02 3.90
C ALA A 185 1.42 -11.73 3.00
N SER A 186 0.16 -11.34 3.17
CA SER A 186 -1.04 -11.85 2.50
C SER A 186 -1.49 -10.96 1.32
N THR A 187 -0.67 -10.01 0.84
CA THR A 187 -1.08 -9.14 -0.28
C THR A 187 -1.30 -9.95 -1.54
N ARG A 188 -2.55 -10.00 -1.98
CA ARG A 188 -3.00 -10.61 -3.24
C ARG A 188 -3.23 -9.55 -4.32
N LEU A 189 -3.42 -10.00 -5.56
CA LEU A 189 -3.66 -9.11 -6.70
C LEU A 189 -5.01 -8.38 -6.63
N ASP A 190 -6.02 -8.94 -5.95
CA ASP A 190 -7.29 -8.24 -5.69
C ASP A 190 -7.09 -7.07 -4.71
N HIS A 191 -6.32 -7.26 -3.63
CA HIS A 191 -5.97 -6.18 -2.72
C HIS A 191 -5.27 -5.04 -3.45
N VAL A 192 -4.34 -5.37 -4.34
CA VAL A 192 -3.61 -4.39 -5.15
C VAL A 192 -4.55 -3.55 -5.99
N LEU A 193 -5.40 -4.19 -6.81
CA LEU A 193 -6.26 -3.45 -7.74
C LEU A 193 -7.29 -2.57 -6.99
N LEU A 194 -7.86 -3.09 -5.90
CA LEU A 194 -8.75 -2.31 -5.04
C LEU A 194 -8.03 -1.12 -4.40
N THR A 195 -6.76 -1.29 -4.01
CA THR A 195 -5.95 -0.20 -3.45
C THR A 195 -5.67 0.88 -4.48
N LEU A 196 -5.29 0.51 -5.71
CA LEU A 196 -5.05 1.47 -6.80
C LEU A 196 -6.33 2.25 -7.16
N ALA A 197 -7.45 1.53 -7.25
CA ALA A 197 -8.75 2.15 -7.51
C ALA A 197 -9.14 3.14 -6.41
N HIS A 198 -8.97 2.76 -5.15
CA HIS A 198 -9.25 3.65 -4.03
C HIS A 198 -8.34 4.87 -4.03
N MET A 199 -7.03 4.71 -4.24
CA MET A 199 -6.11 5.84 -4.35
C MET A 199 -6.52 6.77 -5.50
N TYR A 200 -6.79 6.23 -6.68
CA TYR A 200 -7.23 7.01 -7.84
C TYR A 200 -8.50 7.81 -7.50
N HIS A 201 -9.48 7.17 -6.86
CA HIS A 201 -10.69 7.85 -6.42
C HIS A 201 -10.41 9.01 -5.47
N VAL A 202 -9.64 8.76 -4.41
CA VAL A 202 -9.31 9.77 -3.39
C VAL A 202 -8.63 10.98 -4.03
N TYR A 203 -7.62 10.77 -4.88
CA TYR A 203 -6.96 11.90 -5.55
C TYR A 203 -7.87 12.57 -6.59
N SER A 204 -8.69 11.82 -7.34
CA SER A 204 -9.60 12.40 -8.33
C SER A 204 -10.72 13.27 -7.72
N THR A 205 -10.99 13.11 -6.42
CA THR A 205 -12.04 13.82 -5.69
C THR A 205 -11.53 14.75 -4.59
N MET A 206 -10.20 14.82 -4.41
CA MET A 206 -9.55 15.73 -3.47
C MET A 206 -9.82 17.20 -3.86
N THR A 207 -9.75 18.10 -2.88
CA THR A 207 -10.22 19.50 -2.95
C THR A 207 -9.82 20.25 -4.23
N PRO A 208 -10.62 21.25 -4.69
CA PRO A 208 -10.32 22.01 -5.90
C PRO A 208 -8.95 22.71 -5.90
N THR A 209 -8.43 23.05 -4.72
CA THR A 209 -7.14 23.73 -4.53
C THR A 209 -5.92 22.86 -4.86
N GLU A 210 -6.04 21.53 -4.75
CA GLU A 210 -4.95 20.57 -5.03
C GLU A 210 -5.09 19.86 -6.39
N THR A 211 -6.02 20.32 -7.23
CA THR A 211 -6.46 19.63 -8.45
C THR A 211 -5.29 19.22 -9.36
N GLU A 212 -4.34 20.11 -9.64
CA GLU A 212 -3.25 19.81 -10.59
C GLU A 212 -2.25 18.80 -10.04
N ILE A 213 -1.94 18.87 -8.75
CA ILE A 213 -1.06 17.89 -8.08
C ILE A 213 -1.76 16.53 -8.02
N CYS A 214 -3.04 16.51 -7.68
CA CYS A 214 -3.81 15.28 -7.61
C CYS A 214 -3.99 14.61 -8.99
N LYS A 215 -4.22 15.41 -10.05
CA LYS A 215 -4.20 14.91 -11.44
C LYS A 215 -2.84 14.29 -11.79
N ALA A 216 -1.74 14.94 -11.42
CA ALA A 216 -0.40 14.39 -11.63
C ALA A 216 -0.22 13.03 -10.92
N ILE A 217 -0.65 12.92 -9.66
CA ILE A 217 -0.62 11.65 -8.91
C ILE A 217 -1.50 10.59 -9.59
N CYS A 218 -2.71 10.93 -10.02
CA CYS A 218 -3.59 10.03 -10.78
C CYS A 218 -2.89 9.50 -12.05
N THR A 219 -2.18 10.36 -12.79
CA THR A 219 -1.38 9.93 -13.95
C THR A 219 -0.26 8.97 -13.56
N LEU A 220 0.41 9.19 -12.42
CA LEU A 220 1.43 8.27 -11.90
C LEU A 220 0.85 6.91 -11.51
N ILE A 221 -0.36 6.89 -10.93
CA ILE A 221 -1.07 5.64 -10.59
C ILE A 221 -1.45 4.89 -11.86
N GLU A 222 -2.04 5.58 -12.85
CA GLU A 222 -2.41 4.99 -14.16
C GLU A 222 -1.20 4.43 -14.90
N LYS A 223 -0.04 5.11 -14.83
CA LYS A 223 1.23 4.60 -15.37
C LYS A 223 1.60 3.24 -14.79
N ARG A 224 1.40 3.01 -13.48
CA ARG A 224 1.69 1.71 -12.87
C ARG A 224 0.65 0.65 -13.24
N TRP A 225 -0.61 1.07 -13.38
CA TRP A 225 -1.71 0.20 -13.79
C TRP A 225 -1.59 -0.26 -15.24
N SER A 226 -1.19 0.61 -16.17
CA SER A 226 -1.04 0.27 -17.58
C SER A 226 0.09 -0.75 -17.83
N ALA A 227 1.13 -0.72 -17.01
CA ALA A 227 2.26 -1.64 -17.07
C ALA A 227 1.96 -3.03 -16.49
N CYS A 228 0.83 -3.22 -15.79
CA CYS A 228 0.52 -4.49 -15.16
C CYS A 228 -0.21 -5.47 -16.08
N ASP A 229 -0.22 -6.74 -15.68
CA ASP A 229 -1.06 -7.77 -16.28
C ASP A 229 -2.53 -7.56 -15.84
N GLN A 230 -3.21 -6.64 -16.53
CA GLN A 230 -4.56 -6.20 -16.18
C GLN A 230 -5.57 -7.34 -16.18
N ASP A 231 -5.44 -8.30 -17.10
CA ASP A 231 -6.31 -9.48 -17.15
C ASP A 231 -6.31 -10.25 -15.82
N ILE A 232 -5.12 -10.53 -15.29
CA ILE A 232 -4.98 -11.25 -14.02
C ILE A 232 -5.47 -10.40 -12.85
N CYS A 233 -5.19 -9.10 -12.84
CA CYS A 233 -5.61 -8.21 -11.75
C CYS A 233 -7.13 -8.05 -11.72
N ILE A 234 -7.78 -7.86 -12.87
CA ILE A 234 -9.23 -7.78 -13.01
C ILE A 234 -9.86 -9.10 -12.58
N LEU A 235 -9.33 -10.24 -13.03
CA LEU A 235 -9.83 -11.56 -12.60
C LEU A 235 -9.61 -11.83 -11.12
N ALA A 236 -8.52 -11.35 -10.50
CA ALA A 236 -8.34 -11.50 -9.07
C ALA A 236 -9.48 -10.81 -8.30
N VAL A 237 -9.87 -9.59 -8.70
CA VAL A 237 -11.02 -8.89 -8.10
C VAL A 237 -12.34 -9.61 -8.40
N PHE A 238 -12.56 -10.04 -9.64
CA PHE A 238 -13.76 -10.80 -10.00
C PHE A 238 -13.87 -12.11 -9.19
N LEU A 239 -12.77 -12.85 -9.05
CA LEU A 239 -12.75 -14.14 -8.35
C LEU A 239 -12.77 -13.99 -6.82
N ASN A 240 -12.77 -12.76 -6.30
CA ASN A 240 -13.08 -12.52 -4.90
C ASN A 240 -14.58 -12.76 -4.62
N PRO A 241 -14.96 -13.76 -3.79
CA PRO A 241 -16.36 -14.13 -3.59
C PRO A 241 -17.24 -13.03 -2.97
N PHE A 242 -16.64 -12.10 -2.23
CA PHE A 242 -17.36 -10.98 -1.62
C PHE A 242 -17.69 -9.89 -2.64
N ILE A 243 -16.84 -9.73 -3.67
CA ILE A 243 -16.86 -8.60 -4.61
C ILE A 243 -17.49 -8.98 -5.94
N ARG A 244 -16.97 -10.01 -6.60
CA ARG A 244 -17.42 -10.45 -7.94
C ARG A 244 -17.39 -9.31 -8.95
N ALA A 245 -18.48 -9.14 -9.71
CA ALA A 245 -18.62 -8.05 -10.67
C ALA A 245 -19.30 -6.80 -10.08
N ASP A 246 -19.55 -6.76 -8.76
CA ASP A 246 -20.40 -5.72 -8.17
C ASP A 246 -19.75 -4.32 -8.16
N LEU A 247 -18.41 -4.24 -8.21
CA LEU A 247 -17.69 -2.96 -8.27
C LEU A 247 -17.44 -2.48 -9.71
N PHE A 248 -17.59 -3.35 -10.72
CA PHE A 248 -17.37 -2.98 -12.10
C PHE A 248 -18.58 -2.22 -12.68
N PRO A 249 -18.38 -1.19 -13.50
CA PRO A 249 -19.48 -0.44 -14.11
C PRO A 249 -20.37 -1.30 -14.98
N LYS A 250 -21.65 -1.38 -14.62
CA LYS A 250 -22.66 -2.11 -15.41
C LYS A 250 -22.88 -1.51 -16.80
N SER A 251 -22.54 -0.23 -16.98
CA SER A 251 -22.56 0.45 -18.28
C SER A 251 -21.39 0.06 -19.18
N ASN A 252 -20.30 -0.48 -18.62
CA ASN A 252 -19.13 -0.89 -19.38
C ASN A 252 -19.33 -2.32 -19.89
N ILE A 253 -19.30 -2.47 -21.22
CA ILE A 253 -19.54 -3.75 -21.90
C ILE A 253 -18.46 -4.80 -21.59
N ASP A 254 -17.25 -4.37 -21.20
CA ASP A 254 -16.13 -5.26 -20.88
C ASP A 254 -16.36 -6.09 -19.61
N PHE A 255 -17.32 -5.69 -18.76
CA PHE A 255 -17.66 -6.39 -17.52
C PHE A 255 -19.03 -7.09 -17.53
N ASN A 256 -19.66 -7.19 -18.70
CA ASN A 256 -20.85 -8.01 -18.83
C ASN A 256 -20.49 -9.52 -18.72
N PRO A 257 -21.46 -10.42 -18.46
CA PRO A 257 -21.18 -11.84 -18.26
C PRO A 257 -20.43 -12.53 -19.42
N ALA A 258 -20.66 -12.10 -20.68
CA ALA A 258 -19.99 -12.66 -21.84
C ALA A 258 -18.52 -12.20 -21.93
N SER A 259 -18.26 -10.91 -21.71
CA SER A 259 -16.91 -10.34 -21.71
C SER A 259 -16.06 -10.88 -20.56
N ILE A 260 -16.63 -11.00 -19.36
CA ILE A 260 -15.96 -11.67 -18.23
C ILE A 260 -15.65 -13.13 -18.55
N PHE A 261 -16.57 -13.86 -19.20
CA PHE A 261 -16.28 -15.23 -19.63
C PHE A 261 -15.14 -15.30 -20.65
N THR A 262 -15.09 -14.38 -21.62
CA THR A 262 -13.97 -14.29 -22.57
C THR A 262 -12.64 -14.07 -21.85
N LEU A 263 -12.63 -13.19 -20.84
CA LEU A 263 -11.47 -12.95 -20.00
C LEU A 263 -11.07 -14.20 -19.20
N VAL A 264 -12.02 -14.87 -18.53
CA VAL A 264 -11.80 -16.14 -17.81
C VAL A 264 -11.22 -17.20 -18.74
N LEU A 265 -11.78 -17.36 -19.94
CA LEU A 265 -11.35 -18.36 -20.91
C LEU A 265 -9.91 -18.10 -21.39
N ARG A 266 -9.58 -16.85 -21.72
CA ARG A 266 -8.22 -16.44 -22.13
C ARG A 266 -7.20 -16.72 -21.04
N VAL A 267 -7.49 -16.31 -19.81
CA VAL A 267 -6.57 -16.53 -18.68
C VAL A 267 -6.46 -18.00 -18.32
N TRP A 268 -7.57 -18.76 -18.36
CA TRP A 268 -7.54 -20.20 -18.16
C TRP A 268 -6.63 -20.89 -19.18
N ALA A 269 -6.81 -20.59 -20.48
CA ALA A 269 -6.00 -21.16 -21.55
C ALA A 269 -4.50 -20.87 -21.34
N ARG A 270 -4.18 -19.63 -20.98
CA ARG A 270 -2.80 -19.21 -20.68
C ARG A 270 -2.22 -19.94 -19.46
N LEU A 271 -2.90 -19.90 -18.32
CA LEU A 271 -2.36 -20.41 -17.05
C LEU A 271 -2.28 -21.95 -17.01
N PHE A 272 -3.21 -22.64 -17.67
CA PHE A 272 -3.23 -24.09 -17.74
C PHE A 272 -2.61 -24.67 -19.03
N GLN A 273 -2.07 -23.79 -19.89
CA GLN A 273 -1.39 -24.16 -21.14
C GLN A 273 -2.26 -25.03 -22.04
N GLN A 274 -3.54 -24.66 -22.15
CA GLN A 274 -4.52 -25.39 -22.94
C GLN A 274 -4.98 -24.53 -24.13
N PRO A 275 -5.22 -25.12 -25.32
CA PRO A 275 -5.85 -24.41 -26.43
C PRO A 275 -7.24 -23.87 -26.05
N LEU A 276 -7.65 -22.73 -26.60
CA LEU A 276 -8.97 -22.13 -26.33
C LEU A 276 -10.13 -23.09 -26.69
N GLU A 277 -9.95 -23.89 -27.74
CA GLU A 277 -10.92 -24.88 -28.23
C GLU A 277 -11.11 -26.05 -27.27
N SER A 278 -10.14 -26.29 -26.38
CA SER A 278 -10.18 -27.35 -25.38
C SER A 278 -10.85 -26.91 -24.06
N ALA A 279 -11.55 -25.77 -24.09
CA ALA A 279 -12.29 -25.24 -22.94
C ALA A 279 -13.17 -26.33 -22.30
N PRO A 280 -13.08 -26.54 -20.97
CA PRO A 280 -13.83 -27.57 -20.29
C PRO A 280 -15.33 -27.35 -20.42
N SER A 281 -16.05 -28.44 -20.65
CA SER A 281 -17.51 -28.38 -20.70
C SER A 281 -18.06 -27.81 -19.39
N GLY A 282 -18.95 -26.82 -19.49
CA GLY A 282 -19.55 -26.15 -18.34
C GLY A 282 -18.73 -25.00 -17.74
N LEU A 283 -17.51 -24.69 -18.20
CA LEU A 283 -16.74 -23.55 -17.67
C LEU A 283 -17.51 -22.23 -17.84
N ARG A 284 -18.10 -22.02 -19.02
CA ARG A 284 -18.97 -20.86 -19.29
C ARG A 284 -20.15 -20.76 -18.32
N ARG A 285 -20.81 -21.89 -18.05
CA ARG A 285 -21.95 -21.93 -17.13
C ARG A 285 -21.50 -21.62 -15.70
N ALA A 286 -20.38 -22.19 -15.27
CA ALA A 286 -19.79 -21.92 -13.96
C ALA A 286 -19.47 -20.42 -13.80
N THR A 287 -18.84 -19.80 -14.80
CA THR A 287 -18.53 -18.36 -14.78
C THR A 287 -19.80 -17.51 -14.66
N ILE A 288 -20.85 -17.83 -15.41
CA ILE A 288 -22.12 -17.09 -15.37
C ILE A 288 -22.85 -17.31 -14.04
N ASP A 289 -22.86 -18.53 -13.51
CA ASP A 289 -23.47 -18.84 -12.21
C ASP A 289 -22.73 -18.11 -11.08
N TYR A 290 -21.39 -18.08 -11.13
CA TYR A 290 -20.57 -17.32 -10.18
C TYR A 290 -20.81 -15.81 -10.29
N TYR A 291 -20.82 -15.25 -11.51
CA TYR A 291 -21.19 -13.85 -11.77
C TYR A 291 -22.55 -13.51 -11.16
N GLY A 292 -23.51 -14.43 -11.30
CA GLY A 292 -24.88 -14.26 -10.82
C GLY A 292 -25.12 -14.61 -9.34
N ARG A 293 -24.10 -15.03 -8.58
CA ARG A 293 -24.22 -15.54 -7.20
C ARG A 293 -25.19 -16.74 -7.08
N LYS A 294 -25.15 -17.69 -8.02
CA LYS A 294 -26.10 -18.82 -8.13
C LYS A 294 -25.48 -20.16 -7.76
N GLU A 295 -26.33 -21.15 -7.52
CA GLU A 295 -25.95 -22.55 -7.26
C GLU A 295 -24.94 -22.64 -6.10
N GLU A 296 -23.85 -23.39 -6.27
CA GLU A 296 -22.77 -23.50 -5.28
C GLU A 296 -22.02 -22.18 -5.04
N PHE A 297 -22.16 -21.21 -5.94
CA PHE A 297 -21.53 -19.90 -5.83
C PHE A 297 -22.44 -18.85 -5.16
N SER A 298 -23.56 -19.25 -4.59
CA SER A 298 -24.35 -18.36 -3.73
C SER A 298 -23.62 -18.05 -2.43
N ASP A 299 -23.90 -16.88 -1.84
CA ASP A 299 -23.22 -16.41 -0.61
C ASP A 299 -23.35 -17.41 0.55
N ASP A 300 -24.52 -18.07 0.66
CA ASP A 300 -24.80 -19.08 1.67
C ASP A 300 -24.01 -20.38 1.43
N ARG A 301 -23.92 -20.83 0.17
CA ARG A 301 -23.22 -22.07 -0.21
C ARG A 301 -21.70 -21.93 -0.18
N MET A 302 -21.19 -20.70 -0.34
CA MET A 302 -19.78 -20.37 -0.13
C MET A 302 -19.48 -19.97 1.33
N HIS A 303 -20.48 -20.01 2.22
CA HIS A 303 -20.34 -19.68 3.64
C HIS A 303 -19.69 -18.32 3.95
N LEU A 304 -19.95 -17.30 3.12
CA LEU A 304 -19.22 -16.02 3.17
C LEU A 304 -19.37 -15.28 4.50
N LYS A 305 -20.60 -15.27 5.05
CA LYS A 305 -20.86 -14.63 6.34
C LYS A 305 -20.11 -15.31 7.47
N LEU A 306 -20.15 -16.65 7.51
CA LEU A 306 -19.43 -17.43 8.52
C LEU A 306 -17.93 -17.18 8.44
N ALA A 307 -17.34 -17.23 7.24
CA ALA A 307 -15.92 -16.98 7.05
C ALA A 307 -15.49 -15.57 7.52
N ALA A 308 -16.33 -14.56 7.27
CA ALA A 308 -16.05 -13.19 7.70
C ALA A 308 -16.19 -13.00 9.21
N ASP A 309 -17.21 -13.59 9.83
CA ASP A 309 -17.40 -13.54 11.28
C ASP A 309 -16.26 -14.27 12.01
N GLU A 310 -15.84 -15.44 11.54
CA GLU A 310 -14.69 -16.16 12.08
C GLU A 310 -13.37 -15.38 11.96
N ALA A 311 -13.13 -14.76 10.80
CA ALA A 311 -11.93 -13.94 10.60
C ALA A 311 -11.93 -12.74 11.56
N ARG A 312 -13.09 -12.13 11.78
CA ARG A 312 -13.26 -11.02 12.73
C ARG A 312 -12.99 -11.45 14.16
N GLU A 313 -13.56 -12.57 14.61
CA GLU A 313 -13.35 -13.12 15.96
C GLU A 313 -11.87 -13.45 16.22
N LYS A 314 -11.18 -14.01 15.21
CA LYS A 314 -9.75 -14.35 15.29
C LYS A 314 -8.82 -13.15 15.09
N GLY A 315 -9.35 -11.98 14.70
CA GLY A 315 -8.55 -10.79 14.35
C GLY A 315 -7.63 -11.00 13.13
N GLN A 316 -8.02 -11.91 12.22
CA GLN A 316 -7.27 -12.31 11.03
C GLN A 316 -7.90 -11.74 9.75
N ASP A 317 -7.16 -11.81 8.65
CA ASP A 317 -7.69 -11.46 7.33
C ASP A 317 -8.56 -12.61 6.80
N ILE A 318 -9.54 -12.31 5.95
CA ILE A 318 -10.35 -13.35 5.31
C ILE A 318 -9.49 -14.14 4.32
N ASP A 319 -9.46 -15.46 4.49
CA ASP A 319 -8.82 -16.38 3.55
C ASP A 319 -9.79 -16.78 2.44
N VAL A 320 -9.82 -15.98 1.38
CA VAL A 320 -10.64 -16.28 0.19
C VAL A 320 -10.16 -17.52 -0.56
N VAL A 321 -8.89 -17.92 -0.40
CA VAL A 321 -8.35 -19.12 -1.05
C VAL A 321 -8.92 -20.36 -0.36
N ASP A 322 -9.03 -20.35 0.97
CA ASP A 322 -9.69 -21.42 1.72
C ASP A 322 -11.17 -21.58 1.32
N ILE A 323 -11.90 -20.48 1.16
CA ILE A 323 -13.30 -20.51 0.69
C ILE A 323 -13.42 -21.22 -0.67
N TRP A 324 -12.53 -20.91 -1.62
CA TRP A 324 -12.50 -21.62 -2.90
C TRP A 324 -12.05 -23.07 -2.74
N GLY A 325 -11.09 -23.35 -1.86
CA GLY A 325 -10.59 -24.69 -1.55
C GLY A 325 -11.68 -25.64 -1.06
N GLN A 326 -12.65 -25.13 -0.28
CA GLN A 326 -13.81 -25.91 0.18
C GLN A 326 -14.73 -26.37 -0.98
N LEU A 327 -14.64 -25.74 -2.15
CA LEU A 327 -15.38 -26.13 -3.36
C LEU A 327 -14.56 -27.02 -4.31
N ASP A 328 -13.27 -27.24 -4.06
CA ASP A 328 -12.44 -28.06 -4.95
C ASP A 328 -12.79 -29.55 -4.78
N THR A 329 -13.39 -30.10 -5.82
CA THR A 329 -13.76 -31.53 -5.89
C THR A 329 -12.60 -32.43 -6.31
N GLY A 330 -11.43 -31.85 -6.63
CA GLY A 330 -10.28 -32.57 -7.20
C GLY A 330 -10.47 -33.02 -8.66
N SER A 331 -11.68 -32.87 -9.23
CA SER A 331 -12.00 -33.31 -10.59
C SER A 331 -11.40 -32.38 -11.66
N PHE A 332 -10.89 -32.95 -12.74
CA PHE A 332 -10.47 -32.22 -13.95
C PHE A 332 -11.49 -32.34 -15.09
N GLU A 333 -12.64 -32.97 -14.84
CA GLU A 333 -13.65 -33.26 -15.86
C GLU A 333 -14.77 -32.21 -15.89
N SER A 334 -14.95 -31.44 -14.81
CA SER A 334 -16.01 -30.46 -14.67
C SER A 334 -15.50 -29.03 -14.84
N GLY A 335 -16.12 -28.26 -15.75
CA GLY A 335 -15.84 -26.84 -15.90
C GLY A 335 -16.12 -26.00 -14.65
N ARG A 336 -16.96 -26.49 -13.73
CA ARG A 336 -17.14 -25.86 -12.40
C ARG A 336 -15.86 -25.93 -11.57
N ASN A 337 -15.23 -27.10 -11.52
CA ASN A 337 -13.99 -27.28 -10.78
C ASN A 337 -12.81 -26.54 -11.43
N TRP A 338 -12.82 -26.39 -12.76
CA TRP A 338 -11.82 -25.56 -13.45
C TRP A 338 -11.88 -24.09 -13.05
N LEU A 339 -13.08 -23.53 -12.82
CA LEU A 339 -13.21 -22.18 -12.29
C LEU A 339 -12.64 -22.08 -10.86
N VAL A 340 -12.91 -23.08 -10.01
CA VAL A 340 -12.36 -23.16 -8.65
C VAL A 340 -10.82 -23.20 -8.68
N LYS A 341 -10.23 -24.08 -9.49
CA LYS A 341 -8.77 -24.19 -9.64
C LYS A 341 -8.15 -22.90 -10.18
N LEU A 342 -8.82 -22.22 -11.12
CA LEU A 342 -8.38 -20.93 -11.62
C LEU A 342 -8.38 -19.87 -10.51
N ALA A 343 -9.44 -19.80 -9.71
CA ALA A 343 -9.55 -18.88 -8.59
C ALA A 343 -8.46 -19.12 -7.54
N ILE A 344 -8.26 -20.37 -7.12
CA ILE A 344 -7.18 -20.74 -6.19
C ILE A 344 -5.83 -20.32 -6.76
N ARG A 345 -5.56 -20.61 -8.04
CA ARG A 345 -4.27 -20.29 -8.68
C ARG A 345 -3.98 -18.80 -8.71
N ILE A 346 -4.96 -17.96 -9.07
CA ILE A 346 -4.79 -16.50 -9.15
C ILE A 346 -4.70 -15.88 -7.75
N LEU A 347 -5.61 -16.25 -6.84
CA LEU A 347 -5.70 -15.67 -5.49
C LEU A 347 -4.60 -16.14 -4.55
N SER A 348 -3.89 -17.23 -4.89
CA SER A 348 -2.71 -17.67 -4.12
C SER A 348 -1.44 -16.89 -4.46
N VAL A 349 -1.45 -16.03 -5.49
CA VAL A 349 -0.27 -15.22 -5.85
C VAL A 349 -0.08 -14.09 -4.85
N VAL A 350 1.08 -14.08 -4.20
CA VAL A 350 1.53 -12.97 -3.35
C VAL A 350 2.17 -11.89 -4.21
N ALA A 351 1.63 -10.68 -4.14
CA ALA A 351 1.96 -9.55 -5.00
C ALA A 351 3.09 -8.66 -4.43
N ASN A 352 3.94 -9.19 -3.54
CA ASN A 352 5.12 -8.49 -3.04
C ASN A 352 6.30 -9.42 -2.70
N SER A 353 7.49 -8.84 -2.63
CA SER A 353 8.73 -9.48 -2.21
C SER A 353 9.07 -9.26 -0.73
N ALA A 354 8.21 -8.57 0.05
CA ALA A 354 8.52 -8.16 1.42
C ALA A 354 8.77 -9.36 2.36
N GLY A 355 8.09 -10.49 2.12
CA GLY A 355 8.37 -11.75 2.81
C GLY A 355 9.80 -12.26 2.59
N CYS A 356 10.27 -12.20 1.34
CA CYS A 356 11.63 -12.58 0.96
C CYS A 356 12.67 -11.61 1.55
N GLU A 357 12.39 -10.31 1.56
CA GLU A 357 13.28 -9.30 2.15
C GLU A 357 13.46 -9.50 3.67
N ARG A 358 12.40 -9.87 4.39
CA ARG A 358 12.49 -10.26 5.81
C ARG A 358 13.35 -11.51 6.00
N LEU A 359 13.26 -12.46 5.08
CA LEU A 359 14.09 -13.66 5.08
C LEU A 359 15.57 -13.32 4.85
N PHE A 360 15.87 -12.46 3.86
CA PHE A 360 17.23 -11.98 3.57
C PHE A 360 17.81 -11.16 4.72
N SER A 361 17.00 -10.33 5.37
CA SER A 361 17.40 -9.63 6.60
C SER A 361 17.79 -10.62 7.70
N THR A 362 17.01 -11.69 7.86
CA THR A 362 17.30 -12.76 8.82
C THR A 362 18.59 -13.51 8.46
N MET A 363 18.82 -13.77 7.17
CA MET A 363 20.08 -14.32 6.68
C MET A 363 21.25 -13.39 7.00
N GLY A 364 21.12 -12.08 6.80
CA GLY A 364 22.15 -11.10 7.14
C GLY A 364 22.48 -11.04 8.63
N LEU A 365 21.50 -11.30 9.50
CA LEU A 365 21.72 -11.42 10.95
C LEU A 365 22.45 -12.71 11.36
N ILE A 366 22.21 -13.81 10.64
CA ILE A 366 22.85 -15.11 10.91
C ILE A 366 24.27 -15.15 10.31
N HIS A 367 24.42 -14.61 9.11
CA HIS A 367 25.63 -14.60 8.32
C HIS A 367 26.19 -13.18 8.20
N THR A 368 26.63 -12.63 9.33
CA THR A 368 27.23 -11.29 9.40
C THR A 368 28.66 -11.32 8.83
N LYS A 369 29.21 -10.14 8.49
CA LYS A 369 30.63 -10.00 8.07
C LYS A 369 31.61 -10.61 9.07
N THR A 370 31.27 -10.59 10.37
CA THR A 370 32.08 -11.15 11.46
C THR A 370 31.83 -12.66 11.72
N ARG A 371 30.70 -13.23 11.27
CA ARG A 371 30.36 -14.66 11.36
C ARG A 371 30.15 -15.26 9.96
N ASN A 372 31.18 -15.18 9.12
CA ASN A 372 31.16 -15.52 7.70
C ASN A 372 31.62 -16.96 7.36
N ARG A 373 31.84 -17.82 8.37
CA ARG A 373 32.33 -19.21 8.18
C ARG A 373 31.21 -20.26 8.13
N LEU A 374 29.94 -19.86 8.08
CA LEU A 374 28.84 -20.81 7.96
C LEU A 374 28.65 -21.17 6.48
N ASP A 375 28.66 -22.48 6.20
CA ASP A 375 28.29 -22.97 4.87
C ASP A 375 26.85 -22.57 4.48
N LEU A 376 26.61 -22.38 3.18
CA LEU A 376 25.32 -21.95 2.63
C LEU A 376 24.17 -22.84 3.09
N GLU A 377 24.35 -24.16 3.11
CA GLU A 377 23.29 -25.08 3.52
C GLU A 377 22.97 -24.90 5.02
N ARG A 378 24.00 -24.64 5.83
CA ARG A 378 23.83 -24.40 7.27
C ARG A 378 23.11 -23.08 7.53
N VAL A 379 23.41 -22.02 6.78
CA VAL A 379 22.68 -20.75 6.86
C VAL A 379 21.22 -20.95 6.50
N ARG A 380 20.92 -21.66 5.41
CA ARG A 380 19.53 -21.97 5.00
C ARG A 380 18.76 -22.73 6.09
N LYS A 381 19.36 -23.78 6.67
CA LYS A 381 18.74 -24.55 7.77
C LYS A 381 18.49 -23.70 9.00
N LEU A 382 19.44 -22.85 9.39
CA LEU A 382 19.29 -21.95 10.55
C LEU A 382 18.17 -20.92 10.35
N VAL A 383 18.06 -20.35 9.14
CA VAL A 383 16.97 -19.42 8.80
C VAL A 383 15.62 -20.12 8.87
N TYR A 384 15.53 -21.35 8.33
CA TYR A 384 14.31 -22.15 8.39
C TYR A 384 13.91 -22.45 9.84
N LEU A 385 14.85 -22.95 10.66
CA LEU A 385 14.63 -23.22 12.08
C LEU A 385 14.21 -21.96 12.83
N ARG A 386 14.87 -20.82 12.59
CA ARG A 386 14.51 -19.54 13.20
C ARG A 386 13.09 -19.12 12.82
N GLY A 387 12.71 -19.27 11.55
CA GLY A 387 11.35 -18.97 11.10
C GLY A 387 10.30 -19.90 11.74
N ALA A 388 10.61 -21.19 11.88
CA ALA A 388 9.73 -22.15 12.55
C ALA A 388 9.55 -21.83 14.04
N LEU A 389 10.66 -21.58 14.75
CA LEU A 389 10.64 -21.18 16.16
C LEU A 389 9.87 -19.88 16.38
N GLN A 390 10.03 -18.89 15.48
CA GLN A 390 9.26 -17.64 15.57
C GLN A 390 7.76 -17.87 15.40
N ARG A 391 7.34 -18.76 14.48
CA ARG A 391 5.92 -19.12 14.32
C ARG A 391 5.38 -19.86 15.54
N GLU A 392 6.14 -20.82 16.06
CA GLU A 392 5.78 -21.58 17.27
C GLU A 392 5.66 -20.65 18.49
N GLN A 393 6.63 -19.76 18.70
CA GLN A 393 6.58 -18.74 19.75
C GLN A 393 5.39 -17.78 19.57
N ALA A 394 5.03 -17.42 18.34
CA ALA A 394 3.85 -16.60 18.08
C ALA A 394 2.55 -17.35 18.41
N LEU A 395 2.44 -18.64 18.04
CA LEU A 395 1.28 -19.48 18.36
C LEU A 395 1.12 -19.69 19.88
N LEU A 396 2.23 -19.84 20.60
CA LEU A 396 2.26 -19.98 22.06
C LEU A 396 2.07 -18.64 22.80
N GLY A 397 1.98 -17.51 22.09
CA GLY A 397 1.89 -16.17 22.68
C GLY A 397 3.17 -15.70 23.37
N TRP A 398 4.30 -16.37 23.15
CA TRP A 398 5.60 -16.06 23.74
C TRP A 398 6.41 -15.03 22.96
N SER A 399 6.04 -14.80 21.70
CA SER A 399 6.55 -13.64 20.97
C SER A 399 6.00 -12.37 21.62
N ARG A 400 6.84 -11.34 21.81
CA ARG A 400 6.31 -9.96 21.94
C ARG A 400 5.35 -9.76 20.78
N SER A 401 4.11 -9.38 21.06
CA SER A 401 3.15 -9.10 19.99
C SER A 401 3.78 -8.00 19.14
N ARG A 402 4.14 -8.32 17.88
CA ARG A 402 4.30 -7.25 16.90
C ARG A 402 2.92 -6.64 16.79
N LEU A 403 2.73 -5.48 17.42
CA LEU A 403 1.58 -4.64 17.16
C LEU A 403 1.45 -4.58 15.63
N LYS A 404 0.28 -4.94 15.08
CA LYS A 404 -0.02 -4.63 13.67
C LYS A 404 0.34 -3.16 13.50
N ARG A 405 1.02 -2.76 12.41
CA ARG A 405 1.31 -1.35 12.12
C ARG A 405 -0.02 -0.62 11.89
N ARG A 406 -0.77 -0.37 12.95
CA ARG A 406 -1.95 0.46 12.92
C ARG A 406 -1.45 1.88 12.70
N ILE A 407 -1.98 2.55 11.69
CA ILE A 407 -1.91 4.00 11.61
C ILE A 407 -2.71 4.45 12.84
N ASP A 408 -1.97 4.79 13.89
CA ASP A 408 -2.30 4.96 15.30
C ASP A 408 -3.18 3.90 15.99
N THR A 409 -2.52 3.03 16.78
CA THR A 409 -2.77 2.88 18.23
C THR A 409 -1.58 2.10 18.81
N GLU A 410 -0.82 2.72 19.71
CA GLU A 410 0.19 2.14 20.64
C GLU A 410 1.69 2.16 20.26
N GLU A 411 2.50 2.32 21.30
CA GLU A 411 3.79 3.02 21.42
C GLU A 411 5.03 2.36 20.76
N PRO A 412 6.06 3.15 20.36
CA PRO A 412 7.25 2.62 19.71
C PRO A 412 8.27 2.04 20.72
N ASP A 413 8.71 0.80 20.46
CA ASP A 413 9.87 0.17 21.10
C ASP A 413 11.15 0.79 20.52
N VAL A 414 11.88 1.54 21.37
CA VAL A 414 13.06 2.32 21.03
C VAL A 414 14.29 1.44 21.27
N ASP A 415 14.88 0.87 20.21
CA ASP A 415 16.32 0.56 20.25
C ASP A 415 16.94 0.23 18.88
N ASN A 416 18.01 1.00 18.59
CA ASN A 416 19.15 0.79 17.67
C ASN A 416 19.33 1.85 16.58
N PHE A 417 20.21 2.80 16.89
CA PHE A 417 20.74 3.87 16.05
C PHE A 417 22.13 3.50 15.49
N VAL A 418 22.36 3.75 14.19
CA VAL A 418 23.68 4.04 13.61
C VAL A 418 23.49 5.05 12.45
N PRO A 419 24.27 6.14 12.38
CA PRO A 419 24.10 7.21 11.38
C PRO A 419 24.92 6.97 10.10
N GLY A 420 24.46 7.52 8.96
CA GLY A 420 25.28 7.60 7.76
C GLY A 420 24.58 8.16 6.51
N VAL A 421 25.01 9.37 6.15
CA VAL A 421 25.25 9.90 4.78
C VAL A 421 24.16 10.71 4.06
N GLU A 422 24.64 11.94 3.76
CA GLU A 422 24.42 12.96 2.71
C GLU A 422 23.05 13.34 2.16
N VAL A 423 22.83 14.64 2.25
CA VAL A 423 21.72 15.47 1.76
C VAL A 423 21.93 15.70 0.26
N CYS A 424 20.90 15.46 -0.55
CA CYS A 424 20.93 15.85 -1.96
C CYS A 424 20.86 17.37 -2.11
N GLU A 425 21.78 17.91 -2.90
CA GLU A 425 21.86 19.32 -3.27
C GLU A 425 20.62 19.78 -4.05
N VAL A 426 20.28 21.05 -3.83
CA VAL A 426 19.13 21.75 -4.42
C VAL A 426 19.49 22.16 -5.85
N GLU A 427 18.71 21.69 -6.83
CA GLU A 427 18.72 22.21 -8.20
C GLU A 427 17.34 22.72 -8.59
N GLU A 428 17.37 23.71 -9.48
CA GLU A 428 16.35 24.67 -9.92
C GLU A 428 14.87 24.22 -9.96
N ASP A 429 14.00 25.18 -9.65
CA ASP A 429 12.55 25.13 -9.76
C ASP A 429 12.11 24.67 -11.15
N ILE A 430 11.41 23.54 -11.22
CA ILE A 430 10.78 23.04 -12.45
C ILE A 430 9.27 23.28 -12.28
N SER A 431 8.60 23.88 -13.29
CA SER A 431 7.14 24.01 -13.23
C SER A 431 6.47 22.64 -13.17
N LEU A 432 5.35 22.53 -12.44
CA LEU A 432 4.61 21.26 -12.26
C LEU A 432 4.31 20.58 -13.60
N GLU A 433 3.85 21.34 -14.60
CA GLU A 433 3.58 20.81 -15.95
C GLU A 433 4.84 20.24 -16.62
N ALA A 434 5.98 20.92 -16.51
CA ALA A 434 7.24 20.46 -17.08
C ALA A 434 7.78 19.22 -16.34
N GLY A 435 7.59 19.15 -15.02
CA GLY A 435 7.94 17.99 -14.19
C GLY A 435 7.10 16.77 -14.54
N VAL A 436 5.78 16.93 -14.63
CA VAL A 436 4.85 15.87 -15.03
C VAL A 436 5.16 15.39 -16.44
N LYS A 437 5.31 16.31 -17.40
CA LYS A 437 5.63 15.96 -18.79
C LYS A 437 6.95 15.18 -18.88
N ARG A 438 7.99 15.61 -18.16
CA ARG A 438 9.27 14.88 -18.11
C ARG A 438 9.11 13.47 -17.56
N LEU A 439 8.37 13.28 -16.47
CA LEU A 439 8.11 11.96 -15.89
C LEU A 439 7.28 11.05 -16.80
N ILE A 440 6.38 11.64 -17.61
CA ILE A 440 5.62 10.95 -18.66
C ILE A 440 6.53 10.58 -19.84
N ASP A 441 7.39 11.49 -20.29
CA ASP A 441 8.31 11.25 -21.41
C ASP A 441 9.36 10.19 -21.03
N GLU A 442 9.92 10.24 -19.82
CA GLU A 442 10.75 9.18 -19.24
C GLU A 442 9.98 7.85 -19.10
N ALA A 443 8.68 7.90 -18.79
CA ALA A 443 7.84 6.71 -18.74
C ALA A 443 7.69 6.07 -20.12
N ASN A 444 7.41 6.88 -21.14
CA ASN A 444 7.15 6.41 -22.50
C ASN A 444 8.42 5.89 -23.16
N ALA A 445 9.59 6.43 -22.80
CA ALA A 445 10.89 5.90 -23.23
C ALA A 445 11.20 4.51 -22.63
N ASP A 446 10.59 4.16 -21.49
CA ASP A 446 10.72 2.83 -20.86
C ASP A 446 9.74 1.78 -21.44
N VAL A 447 8.85 2.21 -22.35
CA VAL A 447 7.91 1.38 -23.14
C VAL A 447 8.49 1.13 -24.53
N ASP A 448 9.76 0.72 -24.61
CA ASP A 448 10.35 0.29 -25.89
C ASP A 448 9.83 -1.11 -26.27
N ASP A 449 9.12 -1.15 -27.42
CA ASP A 449 8.78 -2.29 -28.28
C ASP A 449 8.71 -3.67 -27.59
N GLU A 450 7.58 -3.94 -26.92
CA GLU A 450 7.19 -5.33 -26.66
C GLU A 450 6.42 -5.89 -27.86
N PRO A 451 6.90 -6.96 -28.51
CA PRO A 451 6.05 -7.71 -29.42
C PRO A 451 4.89 -8.30 -28.61
N ASP A 452 3.66 -8.09 -29.09
CA ASP A 452 2.40 -8.63 -28.57
C ASP A 452 2.32 -10.17 -28.75
N ALA A 453 3.33 -10.89 -28.26
CA ALA A 453 3.47 -12.34 -28.40
C ALA A 453 2.35 -13.07 -27.66
N ILE A 454 1.84 -12.49 -26.57
CA ILE A 454 0.69 -13.03 -25.84
C ILE A 454 -0.63 -12.68 -26.55
N GLY A 455 -0.81 -11.46 -27.04
CA GLY A 455 -2.01 -11.11 -27.82
C GLY A 455 -2.14 -11.94 -29.09
N ALA A 456 -1.01 -12.33 -29.69
CA ALA A 456 -0.95 -13.25 -30.81
C ALA A 456 -1.32 -14.70 -30.44
N LEU A 457 -0.99 -15.17 -29.24
CA LEU A 457 -1.23 -16.56 -28.80
C LEU A 457 -2.57 -16.78 -28.10
N PHE A 458 -3.04 -15.80 -27.32
CA PHE A 458 -4.19 -15.94 -26.42
C PHE A 458 -5.24 -14.84 -26.59
N GLY A 459 -5.05 -13.91 -27.54
CA GLY A 459 -5.93 -12.77 -27.78
C GLY A 459 -5.51 -11.52 -27.00
N ARG A 460 -5.92 -10.34 -27.50
CA ARG A 460 -5.48 -9.05 -26.95
C ARG A 460 -5.84 -8.90 -25.45
N PRO A 461 -4.87 -8.59 -24.58
CA PRO A 461 -5.12 -8.32 -23.16
C PRO A 461 -6.06 -7.14 -22.95
N ALA A 462 -6.74 -7.09 -21.80
CA ALA A 462 -7.50 -5.93 -21.38
C ALA A 462 -6.58 -4.70 -21.22
N ARG A 463 -7.09 -3.56 -21.67
CA ARG A 463 -6.48 -2.23 -21.54
C ARG A 463 -7.58 -1.24 -21.17
N ILE A 464 -7.90 -1.20 -19.87
CA ILE A 464 -8.98 -0.37 -19.32
C ILE A 464 -8.36 0.60 -18.30
N PRO A 465 -8.53 1.92 -18.46
CA PRO A 465 -8.08 2.90 -17.46
C PRO A 465 -8.74 2.68 -16.10
N LEU A 466 -8.06 3.03 -14.99
CA LEU A 466 -8.67 2.96 -13.65
C LEU A 466 -9.92 3.84 -13.54
N SER A 467 -9.96 4.97 -14.24
CA SER A 467 -11.14 5.86 -14.31
C SER A 467 -12.40 5.18 -14.83
N GLU A 468 -12.27 4.14 -15.66
CA GLU A 468 -13.37 3.41 -16.29
C GLU A 468 -13.58 2.02 -15.68
N LEU A 469 -12.70 1.61 -14.77
CA LEU A 469 -12.64 0.25 -14.25
C LEU A 469 -13.65 0.01 -13.12
N PHE A 470 -13.92 1.00 -12.28
CA PHE A 470 -14.79 0.84 -11.11
C PHE A 470 -15.86 1.91 -11.03
N THR A 471 -17.05 1.55 -10.52
CA THR A 471 -17.97 2.54 -9.97
C THR A 471 -17.45 2.91 -8.60
N PHE A 472 -16.75 4.05 -8.50
CA PHE A 472 -16.27 4.53 -7.22
C PHE A 472 -17.48 4.82 -6.31
N LEU A 473 -17.64 4.01 -5.28
CA LEU A 473 -18.76 4.08 -4.36
C LEU A 473 -18.53 5.26 -3.41
N SER A 474 -19.33 6.32 -3.50
CA SER A 474 -19.40 7.28 -2.38
C SER A 474 -19.80 6.54 -1.10
N PRO A 475 -19.22 6.86 0.08
CA PRO A 475 -19.52 6.19 1.35
C PRO A 475 -21.03 6.08 1.68
N GLY A 476 -21.86 6.98 1.13
CA GLY A 476 -23.32 7.00 1.31
C GLY A 476 -24.15 6.06 0.41
N ASN A 477 -23.63 5.56 -0.71
CA ASN A 477 -24.43 4.81 -1.72
C ASN A 477 -24.55 3.29 -1.45
N LEU A 478 -23.93 2.78 -0.38
CA LEU A 478 -24.01 1.37 0.04
C LEU A 478 -25.22 1.05 0.95
N THR A 479 -26.17 1.96 1.10
CA THR A 479 -27.18 1.90 2.19
C THR A 479 -28.46 1.13 1.88
N SER A 480 -28.69 0.61 0.67
CA SER A 480 -30.04 0.14 0.32
C SER A 480 -30.19 -1.21 -0.40
N SER A 481 -29.14 -2.04 -0.55
CA SER A 481 -29.35 -3.41 -1.05
C SER A 481 -28.52 -4.47 -0.32
N SER A 482 -29.09 -5.65 -0.09
CA SER A 482 -28.43 -6.78 0.59
C SER A 482 -27.12 -7.24 -0.07
N LYS A 483 -26.95 -6.98 -1.37
CA LYS A 483 -25.74 -7.29 -2.16
C LYS A 483 -24.55 -6.38 -1.84
N ALA A 484 -24.81 -5.14 -1.42
CA ALA A 484 -23.79 -4.17 -1.03
C ALA A 484 -23.11 -4.51 0.31
N GLY A 485 -23.78 -5.31 1.16
CA GLY A 485 -23.30 -5.62 2.52
C GLY A 485 -22.04 -6.48 2.54
N SER A 486 -21.96 -7.52 1.71
CA SER A 486 -20.83 -8.46 1.68
C SER A 486 -19.54 -7.82 1.16
N ALA A 487 -19.63 -7.04 0.07
CA ALA A 487 -18.50 -6.32 -0.49
C ALA A 487 -17.98 -5.24 0.47
N ARG A 488 -18.89 -4.47 1.09
CA ARG A 488 -18.54 -3.47 2.10
C ARG A 488 -17.84 -4.12 3.30
N MET A 489 -18.35 -5.24 3.80
CA MET A 489 -17.73 -5.94 4.92
C MET A 489 -16.28 -6.37 4.62
N TYR A 490 -16.04 -6.89 3.41
CA TYR A 490 -14.69 -7.28 2.98
C TYR A 490 -13.77 -6.06 2.83
N ILE A 491 -14.24 -5.01 2.16
CA ILE A 491 -13.50 -3.75 1.99
C ILE A 491 -13.18 -3.18 3.38
N ASP A 492 -14.17 -2.96 4.24
CA ASP A 492 -13.95 -2.47 5.59
C ASP A 492 -12.90 -3.31 6.32
N GLN A 493 -12.88 -4.64 6.18
CA GLN A 493 -11.85 -5.47 6.80
C GLN A 493 -10.46 -5.31 6.18
N LEU A 494 -10.36 -5.19 4.85
CA LEU A 494 -9.11 -4.87 4.15
C LEU A 494 -8.50 -3.55 4.65
N TRP A 495 -9.36 -2.56 4.93
CA TRP A 495 -8.94 -1.21 5.29
C TRP A 495 -8.89 -0.94 6.82
N ARG A 496 -9.56 -1.75 7.66
CA ARG A 496 -9.63 -1.64 9.14
C ARG A 496 -8.27 -1.65 9.86
N GLY A 497 -7.20 -2.11 9.20
CA GLY A 497 -5.84 -2.08 9.74
C GLY A 497 -5.00 -0.88 9.33
N ALA A 498 -5.47 -0.09 8.35
CA ALA A 498 -4.70 0.97 7.71
C ALA A 498 -5.35 2.36 7.82
N ILE A 499 -6.64 2.45 8.14
CA ILE A 499 -7.38 3.71 8.15
C ILE A 499 -7.48 4.31 9.57
N ILE A 500 -6.83 5.45 9.78
CA ILE A 500 -7.53 6.65 10.29
C ILE A 500 -8.22 7.23 9.04
N SER A 501 -9.49 7.62 9.12
CA SER A 501 -10.27 7.97 7.93
C SER A 501 -9.51 9.00 7.09
N THR A 502 -9.49 8.85 5.76
CA THR A 502 -9.09 9.98 4.89
C THR A 502 -9.98 11.19 5.16
N ASP A 503 -11.22 10.97 5.62
CA ASP A 503 -12.10 12.02 6.11
C ASP A 503 -11.56 12.66 7.40
N ASP A 504 -10.94 11.90 8.31
CA ASP A 504 -10.31 12.44 9.53
C ASP A 504 -9.03 13.23 9.19
N GLU A 505 -8.30 12.82 8.16
CA GLU A 505 -7.13 13.54 7.62
C GLU A 505 -7.56 14.85 6.92
N LEU A 506 -8.63 14.80 6.13
CA LEU A 506 -9.26 15.98 5.50
C LEU A 506 -9.90 16.90 6.54
N GLU A 507 -10.52 16.35 7.59
CA GLU A 507 -11.01 17.10 8.75
C GLU A 507 -9.84 17.75 9.49
N LEU A 508 -8.69 17.09 9.64
CA LEU A 508 -7.51 17.75 10.20
C LEU A 508 -7.04 18.93 9.35
N VAL A 509 -7.07 18.81 8.02
CA VAL A 509 -6.74 19.94 7.12
C VAL A 509 -7.78 21.06 7.28
N GLY A 510 -9.08 20.73 7.33
CA GLY A 510 -10.15 21.71 7.55
C GLY A 510 -10.11 22.38 8.93
N ILE A 511 -9.84 21.61 9.99
CA ILE A 511 -9.61 22.10 11.36
C ILE A 511 -8.39 23.01 11.40
N LEU A 512 -7.31 22.66 10.68
CA LEU A 512 -6.15 23.52 10.58
C LEU A 512 -6.46 24.79 9.77
N GLU A 513 -7.26 24.74 8.72
CA GLU A 513 -7.72 25.94 8.00
C GLU A 513 -8.59 26.84 8.89
N GLU A 514 -9.49 26.28 9.72
CA GLU A 514 -10.30 27.03 10.69
C GLU A 514 -9.49 27.58 11.87
N GLU A 515 -8.52 26.81 12.39
CA GLU A 515 -7.63 27.24 13.48
C GLU A 515 -6.60 28.28 13.01
N LEU A 516 -6.21 28.27 11.73
CA LEU A 516 -5.22 29.19 11.15
C LEU A 516 -5.86 30.42 10.46
N ASN A 517 -7.15 30.36 10.11
CA ASN A 517 -7.96 31.48 9.63
C ASN A 517 -9.28 31.53 10.42
N PRO A 518 -9.27 32.00 11.68
CA PRO A 518 -10.52 32.19 12.41
C PRO A 518 -11.40 33.17 11.63
N PRO A 519 -12.73 32.93 11.53
CA PRO A 519 -13.63 33.88 10.91
C PRO A 519 -13.42 35.24 11.57
N GLY A 520 -13.20 36.27 10.74
CA GLY A 520 -13.02 37.64 11.22
C GLY A 520 -14.18 38.04 12.13
N PRO A 521 -13.95 38.97 13.09
CA PRO A 521 -14.99 39.35 14.03
C PRO A 521 -16.25 39.73 13.26
N GLU A 522 -17.38 39.08 13.60
CA GLU A 522 -18.69 39.49 13.12
C GLU A 522 -18.81 40.98 13.43
N VAL A 523 -18.92 41.77 12.36
CA VAL A 523 -19.17 43.21 12.47
C VAL A 523 -20.63 43.33 12.85
N ASP A 524 -20.88 43.42 14.16
CA ASP A 524 -22.17 43.81 14.75
C ASP A 524 -22.62 45.21 14.29
#